data_AF-A0A1Y4LTX9-F1
#
_entry.id   AF-A0A1Y4LTX9-F1
#
_cell.length_a   1.000
_cell.length_b   1.000
_cell.length_c   1.000
_cell.angle_alpha   90.00
_cell.angle_beta   90.00
_cell.angle_gamma   90.00
#
_symmetry.space_group_name_H-M   'P 1'
#
loop_
_entity.id
_entity.type
_entity.pdbx_description
1 polymer ?
#
loop_
_entity_poly.entity_id
_entity_poly.type
_entity_poly.pdbx_seq_one_letter_code
_entity_poly.pdbx_strand_id
1 'polypeptide(L)'
;MLNTKSNGTQKVLVERENVIGNGRTVSGTIVDLQFVTAGPWAQLRCSGYLKSALASGTDTRINKITGLHPAYSFYKDLLRNDGSRMTLKINTDGEIFLNPQSKLEQGASINFTEVFYNGNEE
;
A
#
# COMPACT_ATOMS: atom_id res chain seq x y z
N MET A 1 13.73 32.40 19.08
CA MET A 1 13.69 31.64 17.81
C MET A 1 14.83 30.63 17.84
N LEU A 2 14.50 29.35 18.07
CA LEU A 2 15.47 28.25 18.06
C LEU A 2 15.34 27.54 16.73
N ASN A 3 16.34 27.72 15.86
CA ASN A 3 16.51 26.92 14.65
C ASN A 3 17.00 25.53 15.06
N THR A 4 16.08 24.59 15.26
CA THR A 4 16.43 23.17 15.38
C THR A 4 16.69 22.59 14.00
N LYS A 5 17.97 22.43 13.64
CA LYS A 5 18.39 21.48 12.62
C LYS A 5 18.28 20.07 13.21
N SER A 6 17.37 19.28 12.68
CA SER A 6 17.26 17.86 13.00
C SER A 6 18.46 17.11 12.43
N ASN A 7 19.44 16.78 13.28
CA ASN A 7 20.40 15.69 13.06
C ASN A 7 19.82 14.37 13.58
N GLY A 8 18.54 14.12 13.28
CA GLY A 8 17.89 12.87 13.64
C GLY A 8 18.52 11.73 12.87
N THR A 9 19.57 11.11 13.43
CA THR A 9 20.01 9.79 13.03
C THR A 9 18.79 8.89 13.18
N GLN A 10 18.20 8.51 12.05
CA GLN A 10 17.08 7.61 12.00
C GLN A 10 17.60 6.29 12.58
N LYS A 11 17.30 6.01 13.85
CA LYS A 11 17.51 4.69 14.42
C LYS A 11 16.57 3.77 13.66
N VAL A 12 17.10 3.11 12.65
CA VAL A 12 16.44 2.05 11.90
C VAL A 12 16.15 0.94 12.91
N LEU A 13 14.93 0.94 13.42
CA LEU A 13 14.31 -0.18 14.12
C LEU A 13 13.97 -1.24 13.08
N VAL A 14 15.01 -1.83 12.49
CA VAL A 14 14.93 -3.14 11.85
C VAL A 14 16.22 -3.84 12.25
N GLU A 15 16.14 -4.61 13.33
CA GLU A 15 17.11 -5.67 13.57
C GLU A 15 17.17 -6.51 12.30
N ARG A 16 18.33 -6.46 11.64
CA ARG A 16 18.84 -7.33 10.57
C ARG A 16 17.98 -8.54 10.16
N GLU A 17 16.82 -8.30 9.57
CA GLU A 17 16.35 -9.12 8.47
C GLU A 17 16.62 -8.34 7.20
N ASN A 18 17.27 -8.99 6.25
CA ASN A 18 17.66 -8.39 4.99
C ASN A 18 16.40 -7.78 4.36
N VAL A 19 16.41 -6.47 4.09
CA VAL A 19 15.44 -5.88 3.17
C VAL A 19 15.77 -6.44 1.79
N ILE A 20 15.06 -7.48 1.37
CA ILE A 20 15.36 -8.27 0.16
C ILE A 20 14.93 -7.55 -1.13
N GLY A 21 14.13 -6.48 -1.02
CA GLY A 21 13.80 -5.64 -2.17
C GLY A 21 13.08 -4.35 -1.80
N ASN A 22 13.36 -3.29 -2.56
CA ASN A 22 12.56 -2.08 -2.60
C ASN A 22 12.10 -1.89 -4.05
N GLY A 23 10.81 -2.15 -4.31
CA GLY A 23 10.20 -2.02 -5.62
C GLY A 23 9.16 -0.91 -5.64
N ARG A 24 9.21 -0.06 -6.67
CA ARG A 24 8.14 0.90 -6.98
C ARG A 24 7.40 0.40 -8.22
N THR A 25 6.15 0.01 -8.06
CA THR A 25 5.34 -0.45 -9.21
C THR A 25 4.48 0.69 -9.71
N VAL A 26 4.74 1.14 -10.94
CA VAL A 26 3.93 2.17 -11.62
C VAL A 26 3.06 1.47 -12.66
N SER A 27 1.85 1.05 -12.28
CA SER A 27 0.87 0.51 -13.21
C SER A 27 -0.53 0.84 -12.72
N GLY A 28 -1.38 1.35 -13.62
CA GLY A 28 -2.77 1.71 -13.32
C GLY A 28 -2.97 3.06 -12.59
N THR A 29 -4.03 3.10 -11.77
CA THR A 29 -4.70 4.30 -11.22
C THR A 29 -3.95 4.98 -10.06
N ILE A 30 -2.95 4.33 -9.44
CA ILE A 30 -2.22 4.89 -8.29
C ILE A 30 -0.72 5.00 -8.62
N VAL A 31 -0.16 6.19 -8.38
CA VAL A 31 1.21 6.57 -8.81
C VAL A 31 2.30 6.01 -7.90
N ASP A 32 1.99 5.59 -6.67
CA ASP A 32 3.02 5.32 -5.65
C ASP A 32 2.65 4.21 -4.68
N LEU A 33 3.00 2.99 -5.07
CA LEU A 33 3.08 1.83 -4.18
C LEU A 33 4.54 1.48 -3.94
N GLN A 34 4.90 1.34 -2.68
CA GLN A 34 6.20 0.89 -2.20
C GLN A 34 6.00 -0.36 -1.37
N PHE A 35 6.84 -1.37 -1.56
CA PHE A 35 6.81 -2.55 -0.72
C PHE A 35 8.20 -2.93 -0.24
N VAL A 36 8.24 -3.55 0.93
CA VAL A 36 9.43 -4.07 1.59
C VAL A 36 9.08 -5.45 2.14
N THR A 37 9.94 -6.44 1.92
CA THR A 37 9.83 -7.76 2.54
C THR A 37 10.88 -7.92 3.64
N ALA A 38 10.51 -8.63 4.69
CA ALA A 38 11.38 -9.03 5.80
C ALA A 38 10.92 -10.41 6.28
N GLY A 39 11.72 -11.44 5.97
CA GLY A 39 11.34 -12.83 6.18
C GLY A 39 9.98 -13.14 5.53
N PRO A 40 9.04 -13.79 6.25
CA PRO A 40 7.75 -14.17 5.69
C PRO A 40 6.73 -13.02 5.68
N TRP A 41 7.14 -11.79 6.02
CA TRP A 41 6.28 -10.63 6.08
C TRP A 41 6.58 -9.64 4.95
N ALA A 42 5.54 -8.95 4.52
CA ALA A 42 5.66 -7.81 3.62
C ALA A 42 4.92 -6.60 4.18
N GLN A 43 5.56 -5.43 4.05
CA GLN A 43 4.95 -4.14 4.25
C GLN A 43 4.64 -3.54 2.88
N LEU A 44 3.41 -3.05 2.70
CA LEU A 44 2.99 -2.24 1.56
C LEU A 44 2.62 -0.84 2.04
N ARG A 45 3.10 0.17 1.33
CA ARG A 45 2.73 1.57 1.52
C ARG A 45 2.18 2.14 0.22
N CYS A 46 1.08 2.86 0.33
CA CYS A 46 0.52 3.70 -0.71
C CYS A 46 0.57 5.16 -0.29
N SER A 47 1.01 6.04 -1.18
CA SER A 47 0.94 7.49 -0.98
C SER A 47 0.81 8.20 -2.32
N GLY A 48 -0.41 8.44 -2.81
CA GLY A 48 -0.59 9.07 -4.10
C GLY A 48 -2.00 9.57 -4.37
N TYR A 49 -2.25 9.87 -5.64
CA TYR A 49 -3.54 10.36 -6.13
C TYR A 49 -4.08 9.41 -7.20
N LEU A 50 -5.40 9.29 -7.28
CA LEU A 50 -6.09 8.54 -8.33
C LEU A 50 -5.90 9.22 -9.69
N LYS A 51 -5.48 8.47 -10.71
CA LYS A 51 -5.41 8.94 -12.10
C LYS A 51 -6.76 8.92 -12.82
N SER A 52 -7.73 8.18 -12.29
CA SER A 52 -9.10 8.06 -12.81
C SER A 52 -10.06 7.86 -11.65
N ALA A 53 -11.32 8.23 -11.84
CA ALA A 53 -12.35 8.02 -10.83
C ALA A 53 -12.58 6.52 -10.55
N LEU A 54 -12.99 6.21 -9.32
CA LEU A 54 -13.43 4.87 -8.90
C LEU A 54 -14.92 4.89 -8.58
N ALA A 55 -15.65 3.92 -9.13
CA ALA A 55 -17.08 3.76 -8.88
C ALA A 55 -17.33 3.24 -7.47
N SER A 56 -18.47 3.64 -6.90
CA SER A 56 -18.92 3.16 -5.59
C SER A 56 -19.25 1.67 -5.62
N GLY A 57 -18.88 0.94 -4.57
CA GLY A 57 -19.28 -0.46 -4.37
C GLY A 57 -18.67 -1.47 -5.35
N THR A 58 -17.71 -1.05 -6.18
CA THR A 58 -17.12 -1.90 -7.23
C THR A 58 -15.64 -2.15 -6.95
N ASP A 59 -15.24 -3.41 -6.91
CA ASP A 59 -13.83 -3.81 -6.84
C ASP A 59 -13.13 -3.35 -8.11
N THR A 60 -12.26 -2.35 -7.99
CA THR A 60 -11.43 -1.87 -9.10
C THR A 60 -10.00 -2.30 -8.89
N ARG A 61 -9.45 -3.09 -9.81
CA ARG A 61 -8.02 -3.43 -9.80
C ARG A 61 -7.19 -2.18 -10.07
N ILE A 62 -6.37 -1.79 -9.10
CA ILE A 62 -5.54 -0.58 -9.18
C ILE A 62 -4.08 -0.88 -9.53
N ASN A 63 -3.57 -2.07 -9.20
CA ASN A 63 -2.19 -2.48 -9.50
C ASN A 63 -2.02 -4.00 -9.37
N LYS A 64 -0.85 -4.52 -9.75
CA LYS A 64 -0.36 -5.88 -9.44
C LYS A 64 1.11 -5.79 -9.08
N ILE A 65 1.49 -6.28 -7.90
CA ILE A 65 2.88 -6.31 -7.47
C ILE A 65 3.49 -7.64 -7.93
N THR A 66 4.39 -7.58 -8.90
CA THR A 66 5.15 -8.76 -9.35
C THR A 66 6.16 -9.15 -8.26
N GLY A 67 6.25 -10.45 -7.94
CA GLY A 67 7.20 -10.99 -6.96
C GLY A 67 6.68 -11.01 -5.52
N LEU A 68 5.45 -10.53 -5.30
CA LEU A 68 4.75 -10.60 -4.02
C LEU A 68 3.55 -11.53 -4.18
N HIS A 69 3.49 -12.58 -3.36
CA HIS A 69 2.46 -13.61 -3.42
C HIS A 69 1.90 -13.83 -2.02
N PRO A 70 0.99 -12.96 -1.54
CA PRO A 70 0.38 -13.13 -0.23
C PRO A 70 -0.12 -14.56 -0.03
N ALA A 71 0.22 -15.20 1.09
CA ALA A 71 -0.22 -16.59 1.33
C ALA A 71 -1.75 -16.71 1.41
N TYR A 72 -2.40 -15.60 1.79
CA TYR A 72 -3.85 -15.46 1.86
C TYR A 72 -4.27 -14.15 1.21
N SER A 73 -5.46 -14.14 0.61
CA SER A 73 -6.10 -12.87 0.25
C SER A 73 -6.46 -12.11 1.51
N PHE A 74 -6.13 -10.83 1.59
CA PHE A 74 -6.47 -9.99 2.73
C PHE A 74 -7.32 -8.79 2.32
N TYR A 75 -8.13 -8.35 3.28
CA TYR A 75 -9.11 -7.28 3.13
C TYR A 75 -8.97 -6.32 4.31
N LYS A 76 -9.02 -5.02 4.04
CA LYS A 76 -8.86 -3.98 5.05
C LYS A 76 -9.79 -2.82 4.78
N ASP A 77 -10.55 -2.42 5.78
CA ASP A 77 -11.28 -1.16 5.74
C ASP A 77 -10.34 0.02 6.03
N LEU A 78 -10.34 0.98 5.12
CA LEU A 78 -9.59 2.23 5.20
C LEU A 78 -10.57 3.37 5.46
N LEU A 79 -10.32 4.13 6.53
CA LEU A 79 -10.99 5.41 6.77
C LEU A 79 -10.16 6.52 6.10
N ARG A 80 -10.80 7.28 5.22
CA ARG A 80 -10.18 8.42 4.53
C ARG A 80 -10.34 9.69 5.37
N ASN A 81 -9.49 10.68 5.09
CA ASN A 81 -9.54 11.98 5.77
C ASN A 81 -10.84 12.75 5.53
N ASP A 82 -11.51 12.48 4.40
CA ASP A 82 -12.82 13.05 4.06
C ASP A 82 -13.98 12.33 4.79
N GLY A 83 -13.68 11.36 5.66
CA GLY A 83 -14.65 10.56 6.41
C GLY A 83 -15.26 9.40 5.63
N SER A 84 -15.00 9.29 4.33
CA SER A 84 -15.47 8.16 3.52
C SER A 84 -14.65 6.89 3.80
N ARG A 85 -15.27 5.74 3.52
CA ARG A 85 -14.65 4.43 3.70
C ARG A 85 -14.34 3.80 2.35
N MET A 86 -13.28 3.01 2.31
CA MET A 86 -13.04 2.06 1.22
C MET A 86 -12.45 0.77 1.76
N THR A 87 -12.65 -0.31 1.03
CA THR A 87 -11.97 -1.57 1.30
C THR A 87 -10.78 -1.71 0.35
N LEU A 88 -9.61 -1.99 0.93
CA LEU A 88 -8.42 -2.47 0.24
C LEU A 88 -8.46 -3.99 0.23
N LYS A 89 -8.20 -4.58 -0.93
CA LYS A 89 -8.03 -6.02 -1.09
C LYS A 89 -6.72 -6.30 -1.80
N ILE A 90 -5.98 -7.30 -1.32
CA ILE A 90 -4.86 -7.88 -2.06
C ILE A 90 -5.09 -9.38 -2.14
N ASN A 91 -5.12 -9.92 -3.35
CA ASN A 91 -5.27 -11.35 -3.56
C ASN A 91 -3.91 -12.08 -3.53
N THR A 92 -3.96 -13.40 -3.57
CA THR A 92 -2.78 -14.28 -3.56
C THR A 92 -1.90 -14.12 -4.80
N ASP A 93 -2.43 -13.56 -5.89
CA ASP A 93 -1.69 -13.23 -7.11
C ASP A 93 -0.97 -11.87 -7.03
N GLY A 94 -1.03 -11.19 -5.88
CA GLY A 94 -0.44 -9.86 -5.68
C GLY A 94 -1.21 -8.73 -6.37
N GLU A 95 -2.43 -8.98 -6.84
CA GLU A 95 -3.30 -7.94 -7.40
C GLU A 95 -3.98 -7.16 -6.30
N ILE A 96 -4.02 -5.85 -6.48
CA ILE A 96 -4.53 -4.90 -5.50
C ILE A 96 -5.80 -4.27 -6.05
N PHE A 97 -6.84 -4.29 -5.22
CA PHE A 97 -8.14 -3.73 -5.53
C PHE A 97 -8.53 -2.69 -4.48
N LEU A 98 -9.26 -1.67 -4.93
CA LEU A 98 -9.96 -0.74 -4.05
C LEU A 98 -11.45 -0.79 -4.36
N ASN A 99 -12.26 -0.79 -3.30
CA ASN A 99 -13.71 -0.71 -3.36
C ASN A 99 -14.19 0.42 -2.45
N PRO A 100 -14.46 1.62 -2.99
CA PRO A 100 -14.91 2.72 -2.16
C PRO A 100 -16.42 2.64 -1.90
N GLN A 101 -16.85 2.97 -0.69
CA GLN A 101 -18.29 2.99 -0.33
C GLN A 101 -19.05 4.16 -0.96
N SER A 102 -18.32 5.17 -1.42
CA SER A 102 -18.81 6.31 -2.19
C SER A 102 -17.91 6.51 -3.40
N LYS A 103 -18.44 7.07 -4.50
CA LYS A 103 -17.62 7.40 -5.68
C LYS A 103 -16.40 8.23 -5.25
N LEU A 104 -15.21 7.86 -5.74
CA LEU A 104 -14.00 8.65 -5.60
C LEU A 104 -13.66 9.31 -6.92
N GLU A 105 -13.52 10.63 -6.91
CA GLU A 105 -13.17 11.38 -8.12
C GLU A 105 -11.70 11.19 -8.49
N GLN A 106 -11.40 11.44 -9.77
CA GLN A 106 -10.01 11.56 -10.22
C GLN A 106 -9.29 12.63 -9.39
N GLY A 107 -8.05 12.35 -8.99
CA GLY A 107 -7.25 13.24 -8.14
C GLY A 107 -7.54 13.09 -6.64
N ALA A 108 -8.44 12.20 -6.22
CA ALA A 108 -8.60 11.91 -4.80
C ALA A 108 -7.32 11.28 -4.23
N SER A 109 -6.88 11.73 -3.05
CA SER A 109 -5.70 11.16 -2.38
C SER A 109 -6.00 9.77 -1.82
N ILE A 110 -5.00 8.90 -1.87
CA ILE A 110 -5.01 7.55 -1.32
C ILE A 110 -3.73 7.36 -0.53
N ASN A 111 -3.87 7.15 0.78
CA ASN A 111 -2.75 6.90 1.69
C ASN A 111 -3.12 5.73 2.59
N PHE A 112 -2.29 4.69 2.59
CA PHE A 112 -2.42 3.58 3.52
C PHE A 112 -1.05 2.92 3.72
N THR A 113 -0.92 2.16 4.81
CA THR A 113 0.24 1.31 5.05
C THR A 113 -0.24 0.06 5.74
N GLU A 114 0.11 -1.09 5.19
CA GLU A 114 -0.33 -2.39 5.69
C GLU A 114 0.84 -3.35 5.77
N VAL A 115 0.75 -4.29 6.70
CA VAL A 115 1.69 -5.41 6.85
C VAL A 115 0.88 -6.70 6.72
N PHE A 116 1.37 -7.65 5.93
CA PHE A 116 0.71 -8.93 5.70
C PHE A 116 1.73 -10.05 5.54
N TYR A 117 1.25 -11.27 5.75
CA TYR A 117 2.05 -12.48 5.60
C TYR A 117 2.20 -12.82 4.11
N ASN A 118 3.44 -12.82 3.62
CA ASN A 118 3.78 -12.99 2.20
C ASN A 118 4.14 -14.44 1.83
N GLY A 119 4.19 -15.38 2.77
CA GLY A 119 4.35 -16.83 2.47
C GLY A 119 5.64 -17.25 1.77
N ASN A 120 6.45 -16.31 1.26
CA ASN A 120 7.79 -16.53 0.75
C ASN A 120 8.69 -16.80 1.96
N GLU A 121 8.78 -18.06 2.35
CA GLU A 121 9.96 -18.59 3.04
C GLU A 121 11.03 -18.74 1.95
N GLU A 122 12.09 -17.93 1.99
CA GLU A 122 13.31 -18.25 1.22
C GLU A 122 13.92 -19.56 1.73
#